data_AF-A0A929VM66-F1
#
_entry.id   AF-A0A929VM66-F1
#
_cell.length_a   1.000
_cell.length_b   1.000
_cell.length_c   1.000
_cell.angle_alpha   90.00
_cell.angle_beta   90.00
_cell.angle_gamma   90.00
#
_symmetry.space_group_name_H-M   'P 1'
#
loop_
_entity.id
_entity.type
_entity.pdbx_description
1 polymer ?
#
loop_
_entity_poly.entity_id
_entity_poly.type
_entity_poly.pdbx_seq_one_letter_code
_entity_poly.pdbx_strand_id
1 'polypeptide(L)'
;GGMSVDPDDLTPKAIYTTATKYVTYGTPVLPGAMFALSYFEDGTPIMGLPGSVMFCEKTVFDMILPRALANIKTDKKYIASLGHGGLL
;
A
#
# COMPACT_ATOMS: atom_id res chain seq x y z
N GLY A 1 -1.00 -1.21 11.07
CA GLY A 1 -0.27 -0.61 12.20
C GLY A 1 1.18 -1.04 12.13
N GLY A 2 2.12 -0.27 12.67
CA GLY A 2 3.56 -0.56 12.58
C GLY A 2 4.19 -0.29 11.21
N MET A 3 3.62 0.66 10.46
CA MET A 3 3.97 1.00 9.07
C MET A 3 4.65 2.38 8.96
N SER A 4 5.10 2.96 10.07
CA SER A 4 5.80 4.24 10.15
C SER A 4 7.31 4.03 9.94
N VAL A 5 8.08 5.06 10.24
CA VAL A 5 9.56 5.07 10.18
C VAL A 5 10.20 4.81 11.54
N ASP A 6 9.40 4.42 12.53
CA ASP A 6 9.89 4.14 13.87
C ASP A 6 10.83 2.92 13.84
N PRO A 7 11.94 2.91 14.60
CA PRO A 7 12.94 1.83 14.54
C PRO A 7 12.36 0.45 14.93
N ASP A 8 11.27 0.43 15.69
CA ASP A 8 10.55 -0.77 16.10
C ASP A 8 9.51 -1.25 15.06
N ASP A 9 9.30 -0.50 13.98
CA ASP A 9 8.35 -0.84 12.92
C ASP A 9 8.92 -1.89 11.97
N LEU A 10 8.70 -3.15 12.33
CA LEU A 10 9.15 -4.30 11.58
C LEU A 10 8.17 -4.73 10.48
N THR A 11 6.96 -4.16 10.42
CA THR A 11 5.91 -4.59 9.47
C THR A 11 6.30 -4.38 7.99
N PRO A 12 6.87 -3.22 7.58
CA PRO A 12 7.31 -3.04 6.19
C PRO A 12 8.41 -4.03 5.81
N LYS A 13 9.34 -4.29 6.73
CA LYS A 13 10.45 -5.24 6.54
C LYS A 13 9.93 -6.68 6.44
N ALA A 14 8.96 -7.07 7.26
CA ALA A 14 8.32 -8.37 7.18
C ALA A 14 7.60 -8.56 5.83
N ILE A 15 6.85 -7.56 5.36
CA ILE A 15 6.17 -7.60 4.06
C ILE A 15 7.20 -7.72 2.93
N TYR A 16 8.29 -6.93 2.98
CA TYR A 16 9.34 -7.00 1.97
C TYR A 16 10.02 -8.37 1.90
N THR A 17 10.25 -9.00 3.06
CA THR A 17 10.98 -10.29 3.13
C THR A 17 10.10 -11.49 2.75
N THR A 18 8.79 -11.39 2.98
CA THR A 18 7.82 -12.47 2.69
C THR A 18 7.19 -12.38 1.31
N ALA A 19 7.20 -11.20 0.69
CA ALA A 19 6.62 -11.00 -0.62
C ALA A 19 7.50 -11.55 -1.74
N THR A 20 6.89 -12.28 -2.66
CA THR A 20 7.54 -12.70 -3.92
C THR A 20 7.60 -11.53 -4.91
N LYS A 21 6.66 -10.58 -4.83
CA LYS A 21 6.63 -9.39 -5.66
C LYS A 21 6.29 -8.14 -4.85
N TYR A 22 7.25 -7.24 -4.73
CA TYR A 22 7.07 -5.93 -4.12
C TYR A 22 6.58 -4.90 -5.14
N VAL A 23 5.55 -4.11 -4.80
CA VAL A 23 5.03 -3.05 -5.67
C VAL A 23 5.41 -1.67 -5.16
N THR A 24 5.05 -1.36 -3.91
CA THR A 24 5.33 -0.05 -3.33
C THR A 24 5.29 -0.09 -1.79
N TYR A 25 6.03 0.83 -1.19
CA TYR A 25 5.89 1.31 0.18
C TYR A 25 5.90 2.82 0.05
N GLY A 26 4.77 3.45 0.36
CA GLY A 26 4.55 4.82 -0.06
C GLY A 26 3.46 4.91 -1.14
N THR A 27 2.55 5.86 -0.99
CA THR A 27 1.60 6.25 -2.03
C THR A 27 1.51 7.77 -2.12
N PRO A 28 1.22 8.33 -3.31
CA PRO A 28 1.00 9.76 -3.48
C PRO A 28 -0.40 10.22 -3.03
N VAL A 29 -1.07 9.44 -2.18
CA VAL A 29 -2.45 9.66 -1.75
C VAL A 29 -2.47 9.98 -0.25
N LEU A 30 -3.18 11.05 0.10
CA LEU A 30 -3.51 11.40 1.47
C LEU A 30 -5.03 11.27 1.68
N PRO A 31 -5.49 10.68 2.80
CA PRO A 31 -4.73 9.97 3.83
C PRO A 31 -4.28 8.57 3.37
N GLY A 32 -3.08 8.13 3.79
CA GLY A 32 -2.54 6.80 3.43
C GLY A 32 -1.13 6.78 2.83
N ALA A 33 -0.34 7.84 3.03
CA ALA A 33 0.99 7.97 2.43
C ALA A 33 1.89 6.75 2.69
N MET A 34 1.86 6.12 3.87
CA MET A 34 2.70 4.95 4.20
C MET A 34 2.04 3.60 3.89
N PHE A 35 1.12 3.55 2.93
CA PHE A 35 0.54 2.29 2.47
C PHE A 35 1.58 1.45 1.71
N ALA A 36 1.56 0.13 1.94
CA ALA A 36 2.38 -0.85 1.23
C ALA A 36 1.52 -1.81 0.42
N LEU A 37 1.98 -2.17 -0.77
CA LEU A 37 1.40 -3.21 -1.59
C LEU A 37 2.49 -4.16 -2.09
N SER A 38 2.24 -5.44 -1.86
CA SER A 38 3.03 -6.55 -2.37
C SER A 38 2.12 -7.71 -2.75
N TYR A 39 2.69 -8.75 -3.35
CA TYR A 39 1.98 -9.97 -3.71
C TYR A 39 2.81 -11.20 -3.35
N PHE A 40 2.12 -12.25 -2.88
CA PHE A 40 2.66 -13.60 -2.84
C PHE A 40 2.78 -14.19 -4.26
N GLU A 41 3.40 -15.35 -4.38
CA GLU A 41 3.65 -16.05 -5.65
C GLU A 41 2.35 -16.41 -6.39
N ASP A 42 1.31 -16.81 -5.65
CA ASP A 42 -0.03 -17.13 -6.15
C ASP A 42 -0.83 -15.89 -6.59
N GLY A 43 -0.30 -14.68 -6.37
CA GLY A 43 -0.96 -13.42 -6.67
C GLY A 43 -1.85 -12.90 -5.54
N THR A 44 -1.87 -13.53 -4.37
CA THR A 44 -2.57 -13.03 -3.18
C THR A 44 -1.94 -11.70 -2.73
N PRO A 45 -2.73 -10.61 -2.60
CA PRO A 45 -2.22 -9.30 -2.23
C PRO A 45 -1.86 -9.24 -0.73
N ILE A 46 -0.73 -8.61 -0.44
CA ILE A 46 -0.28 -8.26 0.90
C ILE A 46 -0.35 -6.73 1.02
N MET A 47 -1.13 -6.24 1.97
CA MET A 47 -1.34 -4.80 2.15
C MET A 47 -0.91 -4.36 3.55
N GLY A 48 0.04 -3.42 3.60
CA GLY A 48 0.44 -2.77 4.84
C GLY A 48 -0.35 -1.48 5.02
N LEU A 49 -1.15 -1.41 6.08
CA LEU A 49 -2.06 -0.29 6.33
C LEU A 49 -1.50 0.68 7.39
N PRO A 50 -1.39 1.99 7.07
CA PRO A 50 -1.03 2.99 8.07
C PRO A 50 -2.13 3.14 9.11
N GLY A 51 -1.79 3.63 10.30
CA GLY A 51 -2.76 3.81 11.39
C GLY A 51 -3.92 4.73 11.04
N SER A 52 -3.71 5.66 10.10
CA SER A 52 -4.74 6.57 9.59
C SER A 52 -5.96 5.88 8.96
N VAL A 53 -5.83 4.64 8.49
CA VAL A 53 -6.95 3.85 7.94
C VAL A 53 -8.03 3.60 8.99
N MET A 54 -7.69 3.58 10.29
CA MET A 54 -8.69 3.39 11.36
C MET A 54 -9.52 4.65 11.65
N PHE A 55 -9.06 5.84 11.23
CA PHE A 55 -9.65 7.12 11.63
C PHE A 55 -10.17 7.95 10.46
N CYS A 56 -9.71 7.67 9.24
CA CYS A 56 -10.15 8.37 8.03
C CYS A 56 -11.20 7.55 7.29
N GLU A 57 -12.32 8.17 6.93
CA GLU A 57 -13.44 7.54 6.22
C GLU A 57 -13.05 7.03 4.82
N LYS A 58 -12.12 7.71 4.15
CA LYS A 58 -11.57 7.31 2.86
C LYS A 58 -10.06 7.42 2.86
N THR A 59 -9.40 6.38 2.40
CA THR A 59 -7.95 6.30 2.26
C THR A 59 -7.57 5.62 0.95
N VAL A 60 -6.27 5.52 0.69
CA VAL A 60 -5.76 4.72 -0.44
C VAL A 60 -6.21 3.26 -0.38
N PHE A 61 -6.46 2.71 0.82
CA PHE A 61 -6.95 1.35 0.97
C PHE A 61 -8.28 1.14 0.26
N ASP A 62 -9.21 2.08 0.37
CA ASP A 62 -10.54 2.01 -0.26
C ASP A 62 -10.48 2.07 -1.79
N MET A 63 -9.38 2.59 -2.35
CA MET A 63 -9.12 2.57 -3.80
C MET A 63 -8.53 1.24 -4.28
N ILE A 64 -7.72 0.59 -3.44
CA ILE A 64 -7.00 -0.64 -3.79
C ILE A 64 -7.81 -1.90 -3.47
N LEU A 65 -8.55 -1.91 -2.37
CA LEU A 65 -9.33 -3.06 -1.91
C LEU A 65 -10.32 -3.57 -2.97
N PRO A 66 -11.15 -2.73 -3.64
CA PRO A 66 -12.06 -3.22 -4.68
C PRO A 66 -11.35 -3.89 -5.85
N ARG A 67 -10.16 -3.38 -6.23
CA ARG A 67 -9.35 -3.96 -7.31
C ARG A 67 -8.78 -5.32 -6.91
N ALA A 68 -8.30 -5.43 -5.67
CA ALA A 68 -7.82 -6.68 -5.12
C ALA A 68 -8.93 -7.74 -5.07
N LEU A 69 -10.12 -7.38 -4.60
CA LEU A 69 -11.30 -8.27 -4.59
C LEU A 69 -11.73 -8.70 -6.00
N ALA A 70 -11.53 -7.84 -7.00
CA ALA A 70 -11.79 -8.14 -8.40
C ALA A 70 -10.65 -8.91 -9.10
N ASN A 71 -9.60 -9.34 -8.38
CA ASN A 71 -8.38 -9.93 -8.93
C ASN A 71 -7.67 -9.05 -10.00
N ILE A 72 -7.90 -7.74 -9.96
CA ILE A 72 -7.24 -6.78 -10.84
C ILE A 72 -5.90 -6.41 -10.21
N LYS A 73 -4.81 -6.92 -10.80
CA LYS A 73 -3.46 -6.61 -10.34
C LYS A 73 -3.19 -5.11 -10.41
N THR A 74 -2.58 -4.60 -9.35
CA THR A 74 -2.19 -3.19 -9.24
C THR A 74 -0.68 -3.13 -9.27
N ASP A 75 -0.15 -2.28 -10.14
CA ASP A 75 1.28 -2.09 -10.31
C ASP A 75 1.71 -0.68 -9.85
N LYS A 76 3.02 -0.46 -9.84
CA LYS A 76 3.61 0.80 -9.40
C LYS A 76 3.16 1.98 -10.27
N LYS A 77 2.88 1.74 -11.56
CA LYS A 77 2.40 2.78 -12.49
C LYS A 77 0.99 3.23 -12.11
N TYR A 78 0.10 2.29 -11.81
CA TYR A 78 -1.23 2.61 -11.31
C TYR A 78 -1.15 3.41 -10.00
N ILE A 79 -0.35 2.96 -9.03
CA ILE A 79 -0.19 3.70 -7.76
C ILE A 79 0.31 5.12 -8.01
N ALA A 80 1.31 5.31 -8.87
CA ALA A 80 1.83 6.63 -9.21
C ALA A 80 0.74 7.52 -9.87
N SER A 81 -0.14 6.94 -10.68
CA SER A 81 -1.24 7.65 -11.33
C SER A 81 -2.33 8.15 -10.36
N LEU A 82 -2.40 7.62 -9.14
CA LEU A 82 -3.34 8.08 -8.12
C LEU A 82 -2.98 9.46 -7.55
N GLY A 83 -1.73 9.90 -7.73
CA GLY A 83 -1.31 11.24 -7.37
C GLY A 83 -1.98 12.25 -8.30
N HIS A 84 -2.79 13.14 -7.74
CA HIS A 84 -3.28 14.31 -8.48
C HIS A 84 -2.10 15.27 -8.70
N GLY A 85 -1.35 15.07 -9.80
CA GLY A 85 -0.39 16.02 -10.35
C GLY A 85 0.73 16.43 -9.38
N GLY A 86 1.78 15.61 -9.29
CA GLY A 86 3.06 16.02 -8.70
C GLY A 86 3.86 16.96 -9.60
N LEU A 87 3.27 18.08 -10.02
CA LEU A 87 3.96 19.20 -10.65
C LEU A 87 4.15 20.28 -9.57
N LEU A 88 5.21 20.12 -8.79
CA LEU A 88 5.90 21.18 -8.04
C LEU A 88 7.40 21.00 -8.26
#